data_AF-A0AAW0DFR6-F1
#
_entry.id   AF-A0AAW0DFR6-F1
#
_cell.length_a   1.000
_cell.length_b   1.000
_cell.length_c   1.000
_cell.angle_alpha   90.00
_cell.angle_beta   90.00
_cell.angle_gamma   90.00
#
_symmetry.space_group_name_H-M   'P 1'
#
loop_
_entity.id
_entity.type
_entity.pdbx_description
1 polymer ?
#
loop_
_entity_poly.entity_id
_entity_poly.type
_entity_poly.pdbx_seq_one_letter_code
_entity_poly.pdbx_strand_id
1 'polypeptide(L)'
;AVFWKNIKRMADPQPLGISVTADELRDVFRGRLNPPEILPPQFDSTQHKINQTLASLLPEVTQDSTPEGFFSEKWTEDDAQAHL
;
A
#
# COMPACT_ATOMS: atom_id res chain seq x y z
N ALA A 1 -5.89 19.82 -25.17
CA ALA A 1 -5.30 18.93 -24.14
C ALA A 1 -3.77 19.00 -24.02
N VAL A 2 -3.05 19.79 -24.84
CA VAL A 2 -1.57 19.87 -24.82
C VAL A 2 -1.02 20.71 -23.66
N PHE A 3 -1.78 21.73 -23.24
CA PHE A 3 -1.41 22.63 -22.14
C PHE A 3 -1.13 21.87 -20.83
N TRP A 4 -2.08 21.05 -20.38
CA TRP A 4 -1.94 20.28 -19.14
C TRP A 4 -0.82 19.24 -19.18
N LYS A 5 -0.57 18.63 -20.35
CA LYS A 5 0.57 17.72 -20.53
C LYS A 5 1.92 18.42 -20.35
N ASN A 6 2.03 19.66 -20.84
CA ASN A 6 3.26 20.44 -20.69
C ASN A 6 3.47 20.96 -19.26
N ILE A 7 2.40 21.43 -18.60
CA ILE A 7 2.42 21.82 -17.19
C ILE A 7 2.86 20.64 -16.34
N LYS A 8 2.24 19.46 -16.53
CA LYS A 8 2.59 18.25 -15.79
C LYS A 8 4.05 17.85 -16.00
N ARG A 9 4.54 17.86 -17.24
CA ARG A 9 5.95 17.56 -17.56
C ARG A 9 6.95 18.54 -16.90
N MET A 10 6.58 19.81 -16.74
CA MET A 10 7.46 20.83 -16.16
C MET A 10 7.40 20.87 -14.64
N ALA A 11 6.23 20.56 -14.07
CA ALA A 11 5.97 20.63 -12.64
C ALA A 11 6.21 19.30 -11.91
N ASP A 12 6.07 18.15 -12.58
CA ASP A 12 6.37 16.85 -11.97
C ASP A 12 7.89 16.76 -11.76
N PRO A 13 8.36 16.66 -10.51
CA PRO A 13 9.76 16.38 -10.25
C PRO A 13 10.10 15.05 -10.92
N GLN A 14 11.20 15.04 -11.68
CA GLN A 14 11.74 13.80 -12.23
C GLN A 14 11.86 12.80 -11.08
N PRO A 15 11.26 11.60 -11.17
CA PRO A 15 11.31 10.65 -10.08
C PRO A 15 12.78 10.38 -9.75
N LEU A 16 13.17 10.70 -8.53
CA LEU A 16 14.51 10.41 -8.04
C LEU A 16 14.69 8.90 -8.15
N GLY A 17 15.80 8.47 -8.77
CA GLY A 17 16.14 7.06 -8.84
C GLY A 17 16.23 6.50 -7.43
N ILE A 18 15.23 5.71 -7.03
CA ILE A 18 15.23 5.04 -5.73
C ILE A 18 16.34 3.98 -5.82
N SER A 19 17.44 4.20 -5.09
CA SER A 19 18.61 3.32 -5.12
C SER A 19 18.45 2.06 -4.26
N VAL A 20 17.31 1.94 -3.57
CA VAL A 20 17.02 0.83 -2.66
C VAL A 20 15.87 -0.01 -3.19
N THR A 21 16.04 -1.31 -3.10
CA THR A 21 15.03 -2.30 -3.45
C THR A 21 13.99 -2.44 -2.34
N ALA A 22 12.82 -2.96 -2.69
CA ALA A 22 11.78 -3.26 -1.70
C ALA A 22 12.27 -4.28 -0.65
N ASP A 23 13.11 -5.24 -1.04
CA ASP A 23 13.70 -6.22 -0.13
C ASP A 23 14.65 -5.56 0.90
N GLU A 24 15.46 -4.60 0.47
CA GLU A 24 16.33 -3.85 1.40
C GLU A 24 15.51 -3.02 2.40
N LEU A 25 14.40 -2.45 1.95
CA LEU A 25 13.48 -1.72 2.82
C LEU A 25 12.73 -2.64 3.79
N ARG A 26 12.38 -3.86 3.37
CA ARG A 26 11.66 -4.84 4.19
C ARG A 26 12.38 -5.11 5.50
N ASP A 27 13.68 -5.34 5.45
CA ASP A 27 14.45 -5.72 6.63
C ASP A 27 14.60 -4.53 7.61
N VAL A 28 14.81 -3.32 7.08
CA VAL A 28 14.81 -2.07 7.86
C VAL A 28 13.46 -1.84 8.53
N PHE A 29 12.36 -1.99 7.79
CA PHE A 29 11.03 -1.80 8.34
C PHE A 29 10.66 -2.89 9.34
N ARG A 30 11.01 -4.15 9.08
CA ARG A 30 10.73 -5.26 10.01
C ARG A 30 11.38 -5.03 11.37
N GLY A 31 12.59 -4.47 11.42
CA GLY A 31 13.24 -4.11 12.69
C GLY A 31 12.64 -2.88 13.39
N ARG A 32 11.88 -2.05 12.67
CA ARG A 32 11.22 -0.85 13.21
C ARG A 32 9.74 -1.05 13.50
N LEU A 33 9.11 -2.05 12.89
CA LEU A 33 7.82 -2.54 13.34
C LEU A 33 8.03 -2.98 14.78
N ASN A 34 7.26 -2.42 15.69
CA ASN A 34 7.27 -2.81 17.10
C ASN A 34 6.06 -3.73 17.32
N PRO A 35 6.06 -4.98 16.79
CA PRO A 35 4.93 -5.87 16.98
C PRO A 35 4.86 -6.25 18.46
N PRO A 36 3.67 -6.21 19.07
CA PRO A 36 3.51 -6.68 20.43
C PRO A 36 3.74 -8.20 20.48
N GLU A 37 4.57 -8.67 21.43
CA GLU A 37 4.81 -10.10 21.65
C GLU A 37 3.53 -10.86 22.00
N ILE A 38 2.62 -10.16 22.68
CA ILE A 38 1.31 -10.66 23.10
C ILE A 38 0.27 -9.68 22.59
N LEU A 39 -0.71 -10.20 21.86
CA LEU A 39 -1.83 -9.38 21.39
C LEU A 39 -2.54 -8.74 22.61
N PRO A 40 -2.77 -7.41 22.60
CA PRO A 40 -3.39 -6.77 23.76
C PRO A 40 -4.78 -7.37 24.06
N PRO A 41 -5.19 -7.48 25.34
CA PRO A 41 -6.43 -8.19 25.72
C PRO A 41 -7.71 -7.63 25.09
N GLN A 42 -7.69 -6.35 24.72
CA GLN A 42 -8.80 -5.66 24.06
C GLN A 42 -8.95 -6.04 22.57
N PHE A 43 -7.97 -6.72 21.98
CA PHE A 43 -8.05 -7.19 20.60
C PHE A 43 -8.74 -8.55 20.54
N ASP A 44 -9.65 -8.70 19.59
CA ASP A 44 -10.31 -9.97 19.33
C ASP A 44 -9.33 -10.96 18.68
N SER A 45 -8.90 -11.94 19.47
CA SER A 45 -8.01 -13.02 19.03
C SER A 45 -8.59 -13.88 17.90
N THR A 46 -9.92 -14.03 17.84
CA THR A 46 -10.60 -14.77 16.77
C THR A 46 -10.52 -13.99 15.47
N GLN A 47 -10.86 -12.70 15.52
CA GLN A 47 -10.72 -11.82 14.36
C GLN A 47 -9.27 -11.74 13.87
N HIS A 48 -8.29 -11.71 14.78
CA HIS A 48 -6.88 -11.73 14.41
C HIS A 48 -6.49 -13.00 13.63
N LYS A 49 -6.96 -14.19 14.07
CA LYS A 49 -6.73 -15.46 13.35
C LYS A 49 -7.40 -15.49 11.98
N ILE A 50 -8.61 -14.95 11.88
CA ILE A 50 -9.32 -14.81 10.59
C ILE A 50 -8.51 -13.92 9.65
N ASN A 51 -8.08 -12.75 10.12
CA ASN A 51 -7.27 -11.82 9.33
C ASN A 51 -5.95 -12.46 8.88
N GLN A 52 -5.28 -13.23 9.74
CA GLN A 52 -4.07 -13.96 9.38
C GLN A 52 -4.32 -15.00 8.28
N THR A 53 -5.45 -15.71 8.35
CA THR A 53 -5.86 -16.67 7.32
C THR A 53 -6.14 -15.95 6.00
N LEU A 54 -6.89 -14.84 6.02
CA LEU A 54 -7.18 -14.05 4.82
C LEU A 54 -5.89 -13.49 4.20
N ALA A 55 -4.96 -12.99 5.01
CA ALA A 55 -3.69 -12.48 4.54
C ALA A 55 -2.86 -13.56 3.84
N SER A 56 -2.91 -14.81 4.31
CA SER A 56 -2.21 -15.94 3.67
C SER A 56 -2.80 -16.34 2.31
N LEU A 57 -4.02 -15.91 2.00
CA LEU A 57 -4.67 -16.12 0.71
C LEU A 57 -4.37 -15.01 -0.30
N LEU A 58 -3.75 -13.90 0.14
CA LEU A 58 -3.35 -12.83 -0.76
C LEU A 58 -2.18 -13.31 -1.64
N PRO A 59 -2.19 -13.00 -2.95
CA PRO A 59 -1.08 -13.33 -3.81
C PRO A 59 0.18 -12.56 -3.41
N GLU A 60 1.34 -13.19 -3.55
CA GLU A 60 2.64 -12.58 -3.23
C GLU A 60 2.92 -11.31 -4.05
N VAL A 61 2.37 -11.26 -5.28
CA VAL A 61 2.43 -10.09 -6.15
C VAL A 61 1.02 -9.76 -6.61
N THR A 62 0.54 -8.57 -6.25
CA THR A 62 -0.64 -7.98 -6.88
C THR A 62 -0.22 -7.40 -8.22
N GLN A 63 -0.49 -8.13 -9.31
CA GLN A 63 -0.22 -7.62 -10.65
C GLN A 63 -1.40 -6.77 -11.13
N ASP A 64 -1.14 -5.49 -11.33
CA ASP A 64 -2.08 -4.59 -11.98
C ASP A 64 -2.03 -4.80 -13.50
N SER A 65 -3.15 -5.22 -14.09
CA SER A 65 -3.30 -5.44 -15.52
C SER A 65 -3.93 -4.27 -16.26
N THR A 66 -4.23 -3.16 -15.58
CA THR A 66 -4.82 -1.98 -16.20
C THR A 66 -3.76 -1.23 -17.04
N PRO A 67 -4.11 -0.70 -18.23
CA PRO A 67 -3.18 0.07 -19.05
C PRO A 67 -2.58 1.28 -18.34
N GLU A 68 -3.28 1.82 -17.34
CA GLU A 68 -2.93 3.04 -16.64
C GLU A 68 -2.19 2.81 -15.30
N GLY A 69 -2.13 1.58 -14.78
CA GLY A 69 -1.43 1.26 -13.54
C GLY A 69 -2.17 1.75 -12.27
N PHE A 70 -3.50 1.65 -12.25
CA PHE A 70 -4.31 1.95 -11.07
C PHE A 70 -4.91 0.70 -10.43
N PHE A 71 -5.10 0.77 -9.10
CA PHE A 71 -5.97 -0.17 -8.39
C PHE A 71 -7.34 -0.27 -9.11
N SER A 72 -7.90 -1.48 -9.14
CA SER A 72 -9.10 -1.84 -9.91
C SER A 72 -10.33 -0.97 -9.64
N GLU A 73 -10.35 -0.26 -8.51
CA GLU A 73 -11.45 0.57 -8.07
C GLU A 73 -10.98 2.02 -7.88
N LYS A 74 -11.76 2.97 -8.41
CA LYS A 74 -11.50 4.39 -8.19
C LYS A 74 -11.81 4.71 -6.74
N TRP A 75 -10.79 4.92 -5.92
CA TRP A 75 -10.95 5.45 -4.57
C TRP A 75 -11.48 6.88 -4.64
N THR A 76 -12.68 7.11 -4.12
CA THR A 76 -13.38 8.40 -4.09
C THR A 76 -13.27 9.06 -2.71
N GLU A 77 -13.66 10.34 -2.63
CA GLU A 77 -13.78 11.03 -1.34
C GLU A 77 -14.79 10.34 -0.41
N ASP A 78 -15.87 9.80 -0.98
CA ASP A 78 -16.88 9.06 -0.22
C ASP A 78 -16.28 7.79 0.43
N ASP A 79 -15.37 7.09 -0.27
CA ASP A 79 -14.66 5.92 0.26
C ASP A 79 -13.72 6.32 1.41
N ALA A 80 -13.05 7.48 1.32
CA ALA A 80 -12.20 7.97 2.39
C ALA A 80 -13.01 8.31 3.66
N GLN A 81 -14.23 8.81 3.49
CA GLN A 81 -15.09 9.22 4.59
C GLN A 81 -15.78 8.03 5.29
N ALA A 82 -16.01 6.93 4.57
CA ALA A 82 -16.59 5.70 5.11
C ALA A 82 -15.65 4.88 6.02
N HIS A 83 -14.35 5.17 5.99
CA HIS A 83 -13.31 4.41 6.70
C HIS A 83 -12.56 5.20 7.79
N LEU A 84 -13.07 6.39 8.15
CA LEU A 84 -12.66 7.19 9.33
C LEU A 84 -13.65 6.98 10.49
#